data_AF-A0A257T217-F1
#
_entry.id   AF-A0A257T217-F1
#
_cell.length_a   1.000
_cell.length_b   1.000
_cell.length_c   1.000
_cell.angle_alpha   90.00
_cell.angle_beta   90.00
_cell.angle_gamma   90.00
#
_symmetry.space_group_name_H-M   'P 1'
#
loop_
_entity.id
_entity.type
_entity.pdbx_description
1 polymer ?
#
loop_
_entity_poly.entity_id
_entity_poly.type
_entity_poly.pdbx_seq_one_letter_code
_entity_poly.pdbx_strand_id
1 'polypeptide(L)'
;MTASGVDMLVALVLLVAIALGVWVGRITSYRKSALGTSDTIPEIYIQGLNHLLSERNDEAVEVFLDALRQHPESVDILLALGRLFRRRGELERALRVHQHLLDQPALAPDLRQSVLFEIAQDYLKAGILDRA
;
A
#
# COMPACT_ATOMS: atom_id res chain seq x y z
N MET A 1 -32.71 28.18 37.17
CA MET A 1 -32.59 26.72 36.91
C MET A 1 -32.56 26.45 35.40
N THR A 2 -31.57 26.98 34.67
CA THR A 2 -31.41 26.77 33.21
C THR A 2 -30.04 26.23 32.82
N ALA A 3 -29.06 26.21 33.75
CA ALA A 3 -27.70 25.72 33.50
C ALA A 3 -27.68 24.21 33.15
N SER A 4 -28.45 23.40 33.89
CA SER A 4 -28.51 21.95 33.68
C SER A 4 -29.06 21.53 32.31
N GLY A 5 -29.87 22.37 31.66
CA GLY A 5 -30.43 22.06 30.34
C GLY A 5 -29.43 22.26 29.20
N VAL A 6 -28.60 23.30 29.30
CA VAL A 6 -27.56 23.60 28.29
C VAL A 6 -26.44 22.58 28.40
N ASP A 7 -26.02 22.22 29.61
CA ASP A 7 -24.99 21.21 29.85
C ASP A 7 -25.39 19.84 29.28
N MET A 8 -26.66 19.47 29.42
CA MET A 8 -27.21 18.22 28.86
C MET A 8 -27.23 18.23 27.33
N LEU A 9 -27.53 19.38 26.70
CA LEU A 9 -27.47 19.52 25.25
C LEU A 9 -26.04 19.44 24.71
N VAL A 10 -25.08 20.10 25.38
CA VAL A 10 -23.67 20.02 25.01
C VAL A 10 -23.14 18.59 25.12
N ALA A 11 -23.49 17.88 26.20
CA ALA A 11 -23.12 16.48 26.37
C ALA A 11 -23.72 15.60 25.25
N LEU A 12 -24.97 15.84 24.85
CA LEU A 12 -25.62 15.10 23.77
C LEU A 12 -24.91 15.31 22.42
N VAL A 13 -24.60 16.57 22.07
CA VAL A 13 -23.89 16.88 20.82
C VAL A 13 -22.51 16.23 20.80
N LEU A 14 -21.80 16.25 21.91
CA LEU A 14 -20.46 15.69 22.02
C LEU A 14 -20.50 14.16 21.88
N LEU A 15 -21.48 13.48 22.48
CA LEU A 15 -21.69 12.04 22.30
C LEU A 15 -22.01 11.67 20.85
N VAL A 16 -22.86 12.46 20.17
CA VAL A 16 -23.19 12.25 18.76
C VAL A 16 -21.95 12.45 17.88
N ALA A 17 -21.15 13.48 18.15
CA ALA A 17 -19.91 13.74 17.41
C ALA A 17 -18.90 12.59 17.56
N ILE A 18 -18.72 12.05 18.77
CA ILE A 18 -17.86 10.88 19.01
C ILE A 18 -18.43 9.65 18.31
N ALA A 19 -19.74 9.41 18.40
CA ALA A 19 -20.38 8.26 17.75
C ALA A 19 -20.22 8.31 16.23
N LEU A 20 -20.41 9.48 15.61
CA LEU A 20 -20.19 9.69 14.18
C LEU A 20 -18.71 9.54 13.81
N GLY A 21 -17.79 10.08 14.62
CA GLY A 21 -16.34 9.92 14.43
C GLY A 21 -15.91 8.44 14.48
N VAL A 22 -16.44 7.67 15.43
CA VAL A 22 -16.18 6.22 15.54
C VAL A 22 -16.84 5.46 14.40
N TRP A 23 -18.05 5.83 13.97
CA TRP A 23 -18.76 5.16 12.88
C TRP A 23 -18.05 5.38 11.53
N VAL A 24 -17.66 6.62 11.22
CA VAL A 24 -16.84 6.95 10.05
C VAL A 24 -15.46 6.30 10.17
N GLY A 25 -14.85 6.33 11.35
CA GLY A 25 -13.58 5.66 11.64
C GLY A 25 -13.65 4.15 11.44
N ARG A 26 -14.75 3.50 11.80
CA ARG A 26 -14.99 2.07 11.57
C ARG A 26 -15.18 1.78 10.09
N ILE A 27 -16.03 2.54 9.38
CA ILE A 27 -16.27 2.36 7.94
C ILE A 27 -14.97 2.54 7.13
N THR A 28 -14.14 3.50 7.50
CA THR A 28 -12.84 3.73 6.86
C THR A 28 -11.78 2.70 7.26
N SER A 29 -11.83 2.18 8.50
CA SER A 29 -10.93 1.11 8.95
C SER A 29 -11.26 -0.26 8.34
N TYR A 30 -12.51 -0.51 7.94
CA TYR A 30 -12.88 -1.72 7.20
C TYR A 30 -12.28 -1.77 5.78
N ARG A 31 -11.84 -0.64 5.19
CA ARG A 31 -11.08 -0.65 3.93
C ARG A 31 -9.64 -1.12 4.09
N LYS A 32 -9.09 -1.15 5.31
CA LYS A 32 -7.78 -1.80 5.57
C LYS A 32 -7.89 -3.31 5.73
N SER A 33 -9.09 -3.83 6.00
CA SER A 33 -9.32 -5.26 6.24
C SER A 33 -9.82 -6.03 5.01
N ALA A 34 -9.99 -5.36 3.87
CA ALA A 34 -10.20 -6.02 2.57
C ALA A 34 -8.88 -6.37 1.85
N LEU A 35 -7.74 -6.14 2.51
CA LEU A 35 -6.49 -6.85 2.23
C LEU A 35 -6.65 -8.26 2.78
N GLY A 36 -7.23 -9.14 1.97
CA GLY A 36 -7.31 -10.56 2.24
C GLY A 36 -5.94 -11.23 2.16
N THR A 37 -5.07 -10.93 3.12
CA THR A 37 -3.93 -11.75 3.54
C THR A 37 -3.57 -11.30 4.96
N SER A 38 -3.73 -12.23 5.90
CA SER A 38 -3.22 -12.29 7.27
C SER A 38 -2.49 -11.06 7.85
N ASP A 39 -2.90 -10.64 9.06
CA ASP A 39 -2.26 -9.68 9.98
C ASP A 39 -0.76 -9.84 10.27
N THR A 40 -0.07 -10.73 9.56
CA THR A 40 1.38 -10.74 9.46
C THR A 40 1.76 -9.88 8.27
N ILE A 41 2.33 -8.69 8.52
CA ILE A 41 3.31 -8.11 7.60
C ILE A 41 4.19 -9.29 7.14
N PRO A 42 4.14 -9.72 5.86
CA PRO A 42 4.82 -10.94 5.45
C PRO A 42 6.27 -10.80 5.84
N GLU A 43 6.83 -11.77 6.54
CA GLU A 43 8.19 -11.70 7.08
C GLU A 43 9.22 -11.40 5.96
N ILE A 44 8.87 -11.73 4.71
CA ILE A 44 9.54 -11.38 3.46
C ILE A 44 9.64 -9.85 3.24
N TYR A 45 8.61 -9.07 3.56
CA TYR A 45 8.64 -7.61 3.52
C TYR A 45 9.65 -7.04 4.51
N ILE A 46 9.70 -7.59 5.74
CA ILE A 46 10.64 -7.16 6.78
C ILE A 46 12.07 -7.58 6.41
N GLN A 47 12.28 -8.80 5.90
CA GLN A 47 13.58 -9.28 5.43
C GLN A 47 14.10 -8.47 4.24
N GLY A 48 13.24 -8.19 3.25
CA GLY A 48 13.61 -7.37 2.09
C GLY A 48 13.95 -5.93 2.47
N LEU A 49 13.26 -5.35 3.45
CA LEU A 49 13.57 -4.01 3.96
C LEU A 49 14.87 -3.97 4.79
N ASN A 50 15.19 -5.06 5.51
CA ASN A 50 16.43 -5.17 6.27
C ASN A 50 17.66 -5.28 5.34
N HIS A 51 17.53 -5.94 4.18
CA HIS A 51 18.58 -6.01 3.17
C HIS A 51 18.74 -4.75 2.31
N LEU A 52 17.68 -3.97 2.16
CA LEU A 52 17.72 -2.66 1.49
C LEU A 52 18.63 -1.63 2.19
N LEU A 53 19.01 -1.87 3.45
CA LEU A 53 19.92 -1.02 4.22
C LEU A 53 21.40 -1.48 4.17
N SER A 54 21.70 -2.63 3.58
CA SER A 54 23.00 -3.32 3.74
C SER A 54 23.82 -3.50 2.45
N GLU A 55 23.55 -2.73 1.38
CA GLU A 55 24.25 -2.79 0.08
C GLU A 55 24.16 -4.14 -0.68
N ARG A 56 23.36 -5.12 -0.21
CA ARG A 56 23.16 -6.44 -0.86
C ARG A 56 21.88 -6.46 -1.70
N ASN A 57 21.80 -5.56 -2.66
CA ASN A 57 20.63 -5.43 -3.54
C ASN A 57 20.43 -6.63 -4.49
N ASP A 58 21.47 -7.43 -4.75
CA ASP A 58 21.40 -8.60 -5.63
C ASP A 58 20.74 -9.80 -4.95
N GLU A 59 21.04 -10.06 -3.69
CA GLU A 59 20.43 -11.15 -2.89
C GLU A 59 18.92 -10.95 -2.70
N ALA A 60 18.48 -9.69 -2.53
CA ALA A 60 17.06 -9.37 -2.39
C ALA A 60 16.24 -9.70 -3.65
N VAL A 61 16.82 -9.52 -4.84
CA VAL A 61 16.13 -9.85 -6.10
C VAL A 61 15.90 -11.36 -6.21
N GLU A 62 16.89 -12.18 -5.87
CA GLU A 62 16.75 -13.64 -5.91
C GLU A 62 15.64 -14.13 -4.98
N VAL A 63 15.58 -13.60 -3.75
CA VAL A 63 14.51 -13.93 -2.78
C VAL A 63 13.12 -13.60 -3.35
N PHE A 64 12.95 -12.41 -3.96
CA PHE A 64 11.66 -12.05 -4.56
C PHE A 64 11.32 -12.91 -5.78
N LEU A 65 12.32 -13.29 -6.60
CA LEU A 65 12.10 -14.18 -7.74
C LEU A 65 11.70 -15.60 -7.29
N ASP A 66 12.33 -16.12 -6.24
CA ASP A 66 11.99 -17.44 -5.67
C ASP A 66 10.59 -17.44 -5.04
N ALA A 67 10.20 -16.35 -4.38
CA ALA A 67 8.86 -16.16 -3.88
C ALA A 67 7.83 -16.08 -5.04
N LEU A 68 8.18 -15.40 -6.13
CA LEU A 68 7.33 -15.31 -7.31
C LEU A 68 7.18 -16.65 -8.03
N ARG A 69 8.20 -17.52 -8.04
CA ARG A 69 8.06 -18.89 -8.59
C ARG A 69 7.00 -19.71 -7.85
N GLN A 70 6.86 -19.51 -6.54
CA GLN A 70 5.85 -20.18 -5.72
C GLN A 70 4.48 -19.52 -5.84
N HIS A 71 4.45 -18.19 -5.99
CA HIS A 71 3.22 -17.40 -6.10
C HIS A 71 3.31 -16.39 -7.27
N PRO A 72 3.15 -16.85 -8.53
CA PRO A 72 3.44 -16.05 -9.73
C PRO A 72 2.60 -14.80 -9.90
N GLU A 73 1.40 -14.78 -9.32
CA GLU A 73 0.44 -13.69 -9.45
C GLU A 73 0.27 -12.92 -8.12
N SER A 74 1.19 -13.11 -7.16
CA SER A 74 1.12 -12.38 -5.91
C SER A 74 1.38 -10.89 -6.13
N VAL A 75 0.32 -10.10 -5.97
CA VAL A 75 0.36 -8.63 -6.11
C VAL A 75 1.40 -8.03 -5.16
N ASP A 76 1.47 -8.52 -3.92
CA ASP A 76 2.40 -8.02 -2.90
C ASP A 76 3.87 -8.26 -3.29
N ILE A 77 4.19 -9.44 -3.83
CA ILE A 77 5.54 -9.78 -4.29
C ILE A 77 5.92 -8.91 -5.49
N LEU A 78 5.03 -8.77 -6.46
CA LEU A 78 5.26 -7.95 -7.66
C LEU A 78 5.45 -6.46 -7.30
N LEU A 79 4.66 -5.92 -6.37
CA LEU A 79 4.83 -4.56 -5.84
C LEU A 79 6.20 -4.38 -5.17
N ALA A 80 6.61 -5.34 -4.34
CA ALA A 80 7.90 -5.28 -3.66
C ALA A 80 9.07 -5.35 -4.65
N LEU A 81 8.98 -6.23 -5.65
CA LEU A 81 9.98 -6.38 -6.70
C LEU A 81 10.10 -5.10 -7.56
N GLY A 82 8.99 -4.48 -7.94
CA GLY A 82 8.99 -3.21 -8.67
C GLY A 82 9.65 -2.07 -7.88
N ARG A 83 9.32 -1.93 -6.59
CA ARG A 83 10.00 -0.98 -5.68
C ARG A 83 11.50 -1.22 -5.58
N LEU A 84 11.93 -2.48 -5.53
CA LEU A 84 13.34 -2.85 -5.50
C LEU A 84 14.07 -2.42 -6.78
N PHE A 85 13.50 -2.71 -7.96
CA PHE A 85 14.07 -2.24 -9.23
C PHE A 85 14.16 -0.72 -9.28
N ARG A 86 13.15 0.02 -8.81
CA ARG A 86 13.20 1.48 -8.75
C ARG A 86 14.36 1.98 -7.88
N ARG A 87 14.57 1.36 -6.71
CA ARG A 87 15.68 1.70 -5.80
C ARG A 87 17.06 1.41 -6.39
N ARG A 88 17.18 0.38 -7.21
CA ARG A 88 18.41 0.02 -7.96
C ARG A 88 18.66 0.92 -9.18
N GLY A 89 17.73 1.81 -9.54
CA GLY A 89 17.81 2.61 -10.76
C GLY A 89 17.41 1.84 -12.02
N GLU A 90 16.87 0.62 -11.88
CA GLU A 90 16.38 -0.20 -12.98
C GLU A 90 14.94 0.18 -13.35
N LEU A 91 14.75 1.45 -13.71
CA LEU A 91 13.44 2.09 -13.80
C LEU A 91 12.51 1.46 -14.85
N GLU A 92 13.05 1.04 -15.98
CA GLU A 92 12.26 0.33 -17.01
C GLU A 92 11.75 -1.03 -16.51
N ARG A 93 12.53 -1.73 -15.67
CA ARG A 93 12.10 -2.99 -15.07
C ARG A 93 11.03 -2.75 -14.01
N ALA A 94 11.20 -1.72 -13.18
CA ALA A 94 10.20 -1.31 -12.21
C ALA A 94 8.86 -1.00 -12.89
N LEU A 95 8.91 -0.15 -13.93
CA LEU A 95 7.74 0.28 -14.68
C LEU A 95 7.02 -0.90 -15.34
N ARG A 96 7.75 -1.82 -15.97
CA ARG A 96 7.15 -3.03 -16.57
C ARG A 96 6.43 -3.90 -15.55
N VAL A 97 7.00 -4.08 -14.36
CA VAL A 97 6.38 -4.88 -13.30
C VAL A 97 5.09 -4.21 -12.80
N HIS A 98 5.10 -2.91 -12.54
CA HIS A 98 3.91 -2.20 -12.09
C HIS A 98 2.84 -2.07 -13.18
N GLN A 99 3.22 -1.90 -14.45
CA GLN A 99 2.28 -1.93 -15.59
C GLN A 99 1.63 -3.31 -15.74
N HIS A 100 2.42 -4.38 -15.61
CA HIS A 100 1.88 -5.74 -15.63
C HIS A 100 0.82 -5.92 -14.54
N LEU A 101 1.03 -5.40 -13.32
CA LEU A 101 0.01 -5.40 -12.27
C LEU A 101 -1.25 -4.62 -12.66
N LEU A 102 -1.09 -3.44 -13.26
CA LEU A 102 -2.21 -2.58 -13.65
C LEU A 102 -3.12 -3.22 -14.70
N ASP A 103 -2.52 -4.03 -15.57
CA ASP A 103 -3.18 -4.75 -16.66
C ASP A 103 -3.93 -6.01 -16.18
N GLN A 104 -3.73 -6.45 -14.93
CA GLN A 104 -4.43 -7.60 -14.39
C GLN A 104 -5.92 -7.29 -14.18
N PRO A 105 -6.84 -8.06 -14.79
CA PRO A 105 -8.28 -7.81 -14.71
C PRO A 105 -8.87 -8.08 -13.31
N ALA A 106 -8.20 -8.90 -12.50
CA ALA A 106 -8.61 -9.23 -11.14
C ALA A 106 -8.07 -8.25 -10.08
N LEU A 107 -7.35 -7.19 -10.48
CA LEU A 107 -6.78 -6.24 -9.52
C LEU A 107 -7.89 -5.46 -8.80
N ALA A 108 -7.92 -5.57 -7.46
CA ALA A 108 -8.90 -4.87 -6.65
C ALA A 108 -8.87 -3.35 -6.90
N PRO A 109 -10.02 -2.66 -6.92
CA PRO A 109 -10.08 -1.21 -7.18
C PRO A 109 -9.17 -0.38 -6.26
N ASP A 110 -9.08 -0.77 -4.99
CA ASP A 110 -8.24 -0.08 -4.00
C ASP A 110 -6.74 -0.27 -4.28
N LEU A 111 -6.34 -1.46 -4.76
CA LEU A 111 -4.96 -1.75 -5.16
C LEU A 111 -4.57 -1.04 -6.45
N ARG A 112 -5.50 -0.85 -7.38
CA ARG A 112 -5.27 -0.12 -8.63
C ARG A 112 -4.72 1.29 -8.38
N GLN A 113 -5.26 2.01 -7.40
CA GLN A 113 -4.76 3.34 -7.04
C GLN A 113 -3.32 3.29 -6.49
N SER A 114 -3.01 2.28 -5.69
CA SER A 114 -1.64 2.06 -5.20
C SER A 114 -0.67 1.75 -6.34
N VAL A 115 -1.05 0.90 -7.29
CA VAL A 115 -0.21 0.56 -8.45
C VAL A 115 0.05 1.78 -9.32
N LEU A 116 -0.98 2.59 -9.58
CA LEU A 116 -0.83 3.86 -10.33
C LEU A 116 0.13 4.83 -9.62
N PHE A 117 0.06 4.90 -8.29
CA PHE A 117 0.99 5.71 -7.51
C PHE A 117 2.45 5.21 -7.64
N GLU A 118 2.67 3.91 -7.63
CA GLU A 118 4.00 3.33 -7.86
C GLU A 118 4.53 3.64 -9.27
N ILE A 119 3.69 3.54 -10.30
CA ILE A 119 4.02 3.91 -11.68
C ILE A 119 4.41 5.40 -11.77
N ALA A 120 3.65 6.28 -11.11
CA ALA A 120 3.98 7.70 -11.06
C ALA A 120 5.36 7.93 -10.40
N GLN A 121 5.68 7.20 -9.33
CA GLN A 121 7.01 7.26 -8.72
C GLN A 121 8.13 6.77 -9.64
N ASP A 122 7.87 5.73 -10.46
CA ASP A 122 8.83 5.25 -11.46
C ASP A 122 9.12 6.34 -12.49
N TYR A 123 8.08 7.00 -13.03
CA TYR A 123 8.23 8.11 -13.98
C TYR A 123 8.97 9.32 -13.38
N LEU A 124 8.61 9.70 -12.14
CA LEU A 124 9.30 10.77 -11.42
C LEU A 124 10.79 10.47 -11.27
N LYS A 125 11.14 9.23 -10.92
CA LYS A 125 12.53 8.82 -10.75
C LYS A 125 13.27 8.74 -12.09
N ALA A 126 12.57 8.45 -13.18
CA ALA A 126 13.10 8.45 -14.55
C ALA A 126 13.32 9.86 -15.11
N GLY A 127 12.81 10.90 -14.43
CA GLY A 127 12.83 12.27 -14.96
C GLY A 127 11.90 12.47 -16.15
N ILE A 128 11.00 11.52 -16.40
CA ILE A 128 10.04 11.56 -17.51
C ILE A 128 8.71 12.06 -16.92
N LEU A 129 8.64 13.37 -16.68
CA LEU A 129 7.43 14.03 -16.18
C LEU A 129 6.38 14.26 -17.28
N ASP A 130 6.76 14.13 -18.55
CA ASP A 130 5.90 14.48 -19.69
C ASP A 130 4.95 13.34 -20.14
N ARG A 131 4.92 12.20 -19.44
CA ARG A 131 4.11 11.01 -19.80
C ARG A 131 3.20 10.48 -18.67
N ALA A 132 3.11 11.19 -17.55
CA ALA A 132 2.25 10.83 -16.42
C ALA A 132 0.83 11.37 -16.56
#